data_AF-A0A1R1B9Z8-F1
#
_entry.id   AF-A0A1R1B9Z8-F1
#
_cell.length_a   1.000
_cell.length_b   1.000
_cell.length_c   1.000
_cell.angle_alpha   90.00
_cell.angle_beta   90.00
_cell.angle_gamma   90.00
#
_symmetry.space_group_name_H-M   'P 1'
#
loop_
_entity.id
_entity.type
_entity.pdbx_description
1 polymer ?
#
loop_
_entity_poly.entity_id
_entity_poly.type
_entity_poly.pdbx_seq_one_letter_code
_entity_poly.pdbx_strand_id
1 'polypeptide(L)'
;MHFSNISNIYIHVKWFTDNFEWVPLPFPRIVTLTFLFWLAFTLLILLLTCAFHDPLGKMRPIMKIHQWLHRLRPHSEVILRIGLAIGLVLQLLSGSYLAPEFKTNSMWIILGLSAAAACLLYKRTLPVSGAILFLLYLQASLTYGIFHSIDYLIYLGIVYYLFVCGTPIKRTAPPVMYICTGMSLAWLAMEKLTIPELACTVMGSYGLPTFGFTIEHFVMISAFVEIGLAWAFIVGIMSRFTALLVSGIFIMTSLVFGYKEVIGHTIIHTVLILFLIEGTGELKTPFQFHRSAVLRGLFVSVNFCLFLFTLMALYIWMGKTL
;
A
#
# COMPACT_ATOMS: atom_id res chain seq x y z
N MET A 1 -0.53 43.13 9.89
CA MET A 1 -1.14 42.06 9.06
C MET A 1 -0.02 41.36 8.32
N HIS A 2 0.47 40.25 8.85
CA HIS A 2 1.35 39.32 8.13
C HIS A 2 0.85 37.92 8.48
N PHE A 3 0.09 37.31 7.58
CA PHE A 3 -0.25 35.89 7.65
C PHE A 3 0.94 35.12 7.10
N SER A 4 1.80 34.60 7.97
CA SER A 4 2.73 33.52 7.62
C SER A 4 1.94 32.21 7.61
N ASN A 5 1.52 31.78 6.42
CA ASN A 5 1.06 30.41 6.20
C ASN A 5 2.23 29.47 6.45
N ILE A 6 2.25 28.82 7.62
CA ILE A 6 3.08 27.65 7.85
C ILE A 6 2.24 26.45 7.39
N SER A 7 2.37 26.10 6.11
CA SER A 7 1.98 24.79 5.63
C SER A 7 3.00 23.79 6.17
N ASN A 8 2.68 23.14 7.29
CA ASN A 8 3.46 21.99 7.74
C ASN A 8 3.22 20.85 6.74
N ILE A 9 4.24 20.56 5.92
CA ILE A 9 4.23 19.50 4.91
C ILE A 9 4.59 18.16 5.60
N TYR A 10 3.59 17.31 5.78
CA TYR A 10 3.76 15.95 6.33
C TYR A 10 3.94 14.95 5.17
N ILE A 11 4.99 14.12 5.23
CA ILE A 11 5.46 13.18 4.19
C ILE A 11 5.77 11.83 4.89
N HIS A 12 5.49 10.68 4.27
CA HIS A 12 5.31 9.37 4.90
C HIS A 12 6.52 8.78 5.64
N VAL A 13 7.76 8.95 5.15
CA VAL A 13 8.96 8.39 5.82
C VAL A 13 9.51 9.32 6.93
N LYS A 14 8.88 10.47 7.23
CA LYS A 14 9.40 11.47 8.20
C LYS A 14 9.28 11.15 9.69
N TRP A 15 8.66 10.06 10.13
CA TRP A 15 8.59 9.74 11.58
C TRP A 15 9.95 9.41 12.24
N PHE A 16 11.02 9.45 11.44
CA PHE A 16 12.41 9.24 11.81
C PHE A 16 13.34 10.45 11.60
N THR A 17 12.90 11.56 11.01
CA THR A 17 13.81 12.67 10.63
C THR A 17 13.19 14.05 10.83
N ASP A 18 13.96 14.99 11.41
CA ASP A 18 13.50 16.33 11.80
C ASP A 18 13.51 17.39 10.67
N ASN A 19 13.91 17.04 9.43
CA ASN A 19 13.98 17.99 8.31
C ASN A 19 12.71 17.95 7.44
N PHE A 20 12.03 19.09 7.32
CA PHE A 20 10.67 19.19 6.75
C PHE A 20 10.59 19.65 5.29
N GLU A 21 11.68 20.09 4.66
CA GLU A 21 11.65 20.62 3.29
C GLU A 21 12.33 19.67 2.31
N TRP A 22 11.59 18.69 1.80
CA TRP A 22 12.09 17.80 0.76
C TRP A 22 11.23 17.95 -0.50
N VAL A 23 11.79 18.61 -1.51
CA VAL A 23 11.15 18.80 -2.81
C VAL A 23 11.52 17.62 -3.72
N PRO A 24 10.55 16.98 -4.41
CA PRO A 24 10.84 15.94 -5.39
C PRO A 24 11.86 16.38 -6.44
N LEU A 25 12.85 15.53 -6.69
CA LEU A 25 13.83 15.74 -7.75
C LEU A 25 13.14 15.85 -9.12
N PRO A 26 13.65 16.67 -10.04
CA PRO A 26 13.12 16.73 -11.40
C PRO A 26 13.49 15.48 -12.20
N PHE A 27 12.67 15.12 -13.19
CA PHE A 27 12.86 13.95 -14.06
C PHE A 27 14.30 13.68 -14.52
N PRO A 28 15.07 14.66 -15.04
CA PRO A 28 16.42 14.40 -15.55
C PRO A 28 17.41 13.94 -14.47
N ARG A 29 17.15 14.24 -13.18
CA ARG A 29 17.97 13.77 -12.06
C ARG A 29 17.58 12.38 -11.60
N ILE A 30 16.34 11.94 -11.87
CA ILE A 30 15.84 10.63 -11.47
C ILE A 30 16.18 9.58 -12.54
N VAL A 31 15.92 9.90 -13.81
CA VAL A 31 16.08 8.97 -14.94
C VAL A 31 17.56 8.89 -15.38
N THR A 32 18.35 8.23 -14.54
CA THR A 32 19.77 7.93 -14.78
C THR A 32 19.94 6.58 -15.48
N LEU A 33 21.17 6.24 -15.88
CA LEU A 33 21.47 4.91 -16.45
C LEU A 33 21.16 3.78 -15.45
N THR A 34 21.45 4.01 -14.16
CA THR A 34 21.11 3.09 -13.08
C THR A 34 19.61 2.89 -12.94
N PHE A 35 18.82 3.96 -13.04
CA PHE A 35 17.36 3.88 -13.06
C PHE A 35 16.85 3.04 -14.24
N LEU A 36 17.38 3.28 -15.44
CA LEU A 36 17.00 2.52 -16.64
C LEU A 36 17.36 1.03 -16.54
N PHE A 37 18.51 0.72 -15.93
CA PHE A 37 18.91 -0.66 -15.65
C PHE A 37 17.90 -1.36 -14.74
N TRP A 38 17.54 -0.75 -13.62
CA TRP A 38 16.57 -1.34 -12.68
C TRP A 38 15.15 -1.37 -13.25
N LEU A 39 14.77 -0.40 -14.08
CA LEU A 39 13.53 -0.45 -14.85
C LEU A 39 13.51 -1.67 -15.78
N ALA A 40 14.57 -1.88 -16.56
CA ALA A 40 14.68 -3.04 -17.44
C ALA A 40 14.67 -4.36 -16.66
N PHE A 41 15.34 -4.41 -15.50
CA PHE A 41 15.33 -5.55 -14.61
C PHE A 41 13.92 -5.85 -14.07
N THR A 42 13.20 -4.84 -13.57
CA THR A 42 11.83 -5.00 -13.09
C THR A 42 10.90 -5.46 -14.22
N LEU A 43 11.04 -4.91 -15.42
CA LEU A 43 10.28 -5.35 -16.60
C LEU A 43 10.56 -6.83 -16.93
N LEU A 44 11.82 -7.25 -16.89
CA LEU A 44 12.19 -8.66 -17.07
C LEU A 44 11.52 -9.55 -16.01
N ILE A 45 11.56 -9.15 -14.73
CA ILE A 45 10.92 -9.90 -13.64
C ILE A 45 9.40 -9.97 -13.83
N LEU A 46 8.75 -8.87 -14.23
CA LEU A 46 7.31 -8.85 -14.53
C LEU A 46 6.97 -9.78 -15.70
N LEU A 47 7.78 -9.79 -16.76
CA LEU A 47 7.62 -10.70 -17.90
C LEU A 47 7.77 -12.16 -17.48
N LEU A 48 8.80 -12.49 -16.69
CA LEU A 48 8.99 -13.83 -16.15
C LEU A 48 7.81 -14.23 -15.26
N THR A 49 7.35 -13.33 -14.39
CA THR A 49 6.18 -13.57 -13.53
C THR A 49 4.92 -13.85 -14.37
N CYS A 50 4.72 -13.14 -15.48
CA CYS A 50 3.62 -13.40 -16.42
C CYS A 50 3.75 -14.78 -17.08
N ALA A 51 4.96 -15.15 -17.52
CA ALA A 51 5.23 -16.42 -18.17
C ALA A 51 5.03 -17.62 -17.22
N PHE A 52 5.44 -17.46 -15.95
CA PHE A 52 5.35 -18.51 -14.93
C PHE A 52 4.05 -18.51 -14.13
N HIS A 53 3.17 -17.52 -14.29
CA HIS A 53 1.89 -17.44 -13.58
C HIS A 53 1.05 -18.73 -13.71
N ASP A 54 0.77 -19.16 -14.95
CA ASP A 54 -0.06 -20.34 -15.21
C ASP A 54 0.67 -21.66 -14.84
N PRO A 55 1.96 -21.87 -15.18
CA PRO A 55 2.72 -23.06 -14.76
C PRO A 55 2.81 -23.24 -13.25
N LEU A 56 3.18 -22.19 -12.50
CA LEU A 56 3.32 -22.26 -11.04
C LEU A 56 1.98 -22.55 -10.37
N GLY A 57 0.89 -21.94 -10.85
CA GLY A 57 -0.45 -22.19 -10.32
C GLY A 57 -0.91 -23.64 -10.42
N LYS A 58 -0.38 -24.41 -11.39
CA LYS A 58 -0.72 -25.83 -11.62
C LYS A 58 0.16 -26.81 -10.83
N MET A 59 1.20 -26.33 -10.13
CA MET A 59 2.05 -27.20 -9.32
C MET A 59 1.27 -27.76 -8.13
N ARG A 60 1.31 -29.09 -7.95
CA ARG A 60 0.61 -29.81 -6.86
C ARG A 60 0.78 -29.18 -5.46
N PRO A 61 1.98 -28.79 -4.98
CA PRO A 61 2.11 -28.16 -3.67
C PRO A 61 1.38 -26.82 -3.59
N ILE A 62 1.48 -25.99 -4.63
CA ILE A 62 0.82 -24.68 -4.71
C ILE A 62 -0.70 -24.85 -4.75
N MET A 63 -1.21 -25.83 -5.51
CA MET A 63 -2.64 -26.16 -5.53
C MET A 63 -3.17 -26.59 -4.16
N LYS A 64 -2.42 -27.41 -3.41
CA LYS A 64 -2.81 -27.82 -2.04
C LYS A 64 -2.88 -26.63 -1.09
N ILE A 65 -1.87 -25.76 -1.11
CA ILE A 65 -1.87 -24.51 -0.33
C ILE A 65 -3.07 -23.67 -0.74
N HIS A 66 -3.35 -23.59 -2.05
CA HIS A 66 -4.45 -22.79 -2.55
C HIS A 66 -5.82 -23.28 -2.09
N GLN A 67 -6.02 -24.60 -2.09
CA GLN A 67 -7.23 -25.24 -1.60
C GLN A 67 -7.39 -25.06 -0.08
N TRP A 68 -6.30 -25.16 0.68
CA TRP A 68 -6.32 -24.93 2.12
C TRP A 68 -6.72 -23.48 2.44
N LEU A 69 -6.11 -22.50 1.78
CA LEU A 69 -6.47 -21.08 1.92
C LEU A 69 -7.92 -20.81 1.50
N HIS A 70 -8.42 -21.50 0.47
CA HIS A 70 -9.81 -21.34 0.03
C HIS A 70 -10.82 -21.77 1.11
N ARG A 71 -10.47 -22.71 2.00
CA ARG A 71 -11.33 -23.10 3.13
C ARG A 71 -11.51 -21.96 4.14
N LEU A 72 -10.59 -20.98 4.15
CA LEU A 72 -10.65 -19.82 5.04
C LEU A 72 -11.50 -18.67 4.46
N ARG A 73 -11.86 -18.70 3.16
CA ARG A 73 -12.67 -17.64 2.52
C ARG A 73 -13.99 -17.30 3.24
N PRO A 74 -14.76 -18.26 3.80
CA PRO A 74 -15.95 -17.93 4.58
C PRO A 74 -15.67 -17.03 5.79
N HIS A 75 -14.44 -17.08 6.32
CA HIS A 75 -14.00 -16.31 7.49
C HIS A 75 -13.34 -14.98 7.12
N SER A 76 -13.11 -14.69 5.83
CA SER A 76 -12.47 -13.47 5.33
C SER A 76 -13.08 -12.19 5.92
N GLU A 77 -14.42 -12.12 5.97
CA GLU A 77 -15.13 -10.97 6.52
C GLU A 77 -14.90 -10.81 8.03
N VAL A 78 -14.88 -11.93 8.77
CA VAL A 78 -14.64 -11.92 10.22
C VAL A 78 -13.19 -11.51 10.51
N ILE A 79 -12.23 -12.04 9.75
CA ILE A 79 -10.81 -11.70 9.86
C ILE A 79 -10.60 -10.21 9.62
N LEU A 80 -11.19 -9.64 8.56
CA LEU A 80 -11.09 -8.20 8.29
C LEU A 80 -11.67 -7.38 9.43
N ARG A 81 -12.86 -7.73 9.93
CA ARG A 81 -13.53 -6.99 11.01
C ARG A 81 -12.72 -7.01 12.30
N ILE A 82 -12.22 -8.17 12.70
CA ILE A 82 -11.42 -8.32 13.93
C ILE A 82 -10.09 -7.58 13.78
N GLY A 83 -9.36 -7.81 12.68
CA GLY A 83 -8.06 -7.16 12.47
C GLY A 83 -8.17 -5.64 12.36
N LEU A 84 -9.22 -5.15 11.69
CA LEU A 84 -9.51 -3.71 11.64
C LEU A 84 -9.87 -3.16 13.02
N ALA A 85 -10.73 -3.84 13.80
CA ALA A 85 -11.07 -3.41 15.15
C ALA A 85 -9.84 -3.34 16.06
N ILE A 86 -8.97 -4.36 16.02
CA ILE A 86 -7.70 -4.38 16.76
C ILE A 86 -6.82 -3.20 16.34
N GLY A 87 -6.66 -2.99 15.03
CA GLY A 87 -5.88 -1.87 14.51
C GLY A 87 -6.39 -0.50 14.95
N LEU A 88 -7.71 -0.28 14.89
CA LEU A 88 -8.33 0.98 15.35
C LEU A 88 -8.17 1.17 16.88
N VAL A 89 -8.25 0.11 17.67
CA VAL A 89 -7.99 0.18 19.12
C VAL A 89 -6.53 0.50 19.40
N LEU A 90 -5.58 -0.11 18.69
CA LEU A 90 -4.15 0.21 18.83
C LEU A 90 -3.85 1.68 18.47
N GLN A 91 -4.49 2.19 17.42
CA GLN A 91 -4.43 3.61 17.04
C GLN A 91 -4.97 4.51 18.15
N LEU A 92 -6.15 4.17 18.69
CA LEU A 92 -6.75 4.91 19.81
C LEU A 92 -5.83 4.95 21.04
N LEU A 93 -5.25 3.81 21.41
CA LEU A 93 -4.34 3.70 22.57
C LEU A 93 -3.01 4.46 22.37
N SER A 94 -2.56 4.57 21.12
CA SER A 94 -1.34 5.31 20.77
C SER A 94 -1.57 6.80 20.55
N GLY A 95 -2.81 7.28 20.59
CA GLY A 95 -3.15 8.67 20.29
C GLY A 95 -3.02 9.03 18.81
N SER A 96 -3.15 8.04 17.92
CA SER A 96 -3.08 8.19 16.47
C SER A 96 -4.36 7.73 15.76
N TYR A 97 -4.54 8.05 14.48
CA TYR A 97 -5.67 7.57 13.68
C TYR A 97 -5.30 7.40 12.21
N LEU A 98 -5.66 6.28 11.57
CA LEU A 98 -5.27 5.89 10.20
C LEU A 98 -3.77 5.67 9.97
N ALA A 99 -2.91 6.54 10.50
CA ALA A 99 -1.47 6.51 10.42
C ALA A 99 -0.85 6.93 11.76
N PRO A 100 0.36 6.46 12.13
CA PRO A 100 1.02 6.83 13.38
C PRO A 100 1.28 8.35 13.54
N GLU A 101 1.46 9.09 12.45
CA GLU A 101 1.67 10.55 12.47
C GLU A 101 0.40 11.37 12.68
N PHE A 102 -0.77 10.81 12.38
CA PHE A 102 -2.04 11.51 12.45
C PHE A 102 -2.53 11.51 13.89
N LYS A 103 -2.38 12.65 14.55
CA LYS A 103 -2.66 12.80 15.98
C LYS A 103 -4.15 13.00 16.25
N THR A 104 -4.63 12.40 17.33
CA THR A 104 -6.01 12.54 17.81
C THR A 104 -6.22 13.86 18.58
N ASN A 105 -6.08 14.99 17.90
CA ASN A 105 -6.16 16.33 18.53
C ASN A 105 -7.59 16.80 18.87
N SER A 106 -8.61 16.03 18.51
CA SER A 106 -10.02 16.40 18.70
C SER A 106 -10.84 15.25 19.26
N MET A 107 -11.76 15.58 20.17
CA MET A 107 -12.69 14.62 20.77
C MET A 107 -13.53 13.89 19.70
N TRP A 108 -13.88 14.56 18.60
CA TRP A 108 -14.60 13.92 17.49
C TRP A 108 -13.82 12.75 16.87
N ILE A 109 -12.49 12.87 16.74
CA ILE A 109 -11.64 11.81 16.16
C ILE A 109 -11.61 10.60 17.10
N ILE A 110 -11.45 10.85 18.40
CA ILE A 110 -11.46 9.81 19.46
C ILE A 110 -12.80 9.07 19.49
N LEU A 111 -13.90 9.82 19.51
CA LEU A 111 -15.26 9.26 19.49
C LEU A 111 -15.54 8.53 18.17
N GLY A 112 -15.09 9.07 17.05
CA GLY A 112 -15.19 8.47 15.72
C GLY A 112 -14.48 7.13 15.65
N LEU A 113 -13.21 7.05 16.04
CA LEU A 113 -12.46 5.79 16.10
C LEU A 113 -13.13 4.76 17.02
N SER A 114 -13.55 5.19 18.21
CA SER A 114 -14.19 4.31 19.19
C SER A 114 -15.53 3.77 18.65
N ALA A 115 -16.34 4.63 18.04
CA ALA A 115 -17.59 4.25 17.41
C ALA A 115 -17.38 3.33 16.21
N ALA A 116 -16.39 3.63 15.34
CA ALA A 116 -16.04 2.79 14.20
C ALA A 116 -15.63 1.38 14.66
N ALA A 117 -14.80 1.27 15.70
CA ALA A 117 -14.40 0.00 16.29
C ALA A 117 -15.59 -0.78 16.89
N ALA A 118 -16.47 -0.11 17.65
CA ALA A 118 -17.68 -0.72 18.19
C ALA A 118 -18.65 -1.21 17.09
N CYS A 119 -18.82 -0.42 16.02
CA CYS A 119 -19.65 -0.79 14.87
C CYS A 119 -19.12 -1.99 14.10
N LEU A 120 -17.83 -2.34 14.21
CA LEU A 120 -17.29 -3.57 13.58
C LEU A 120 -17.75 -4.85 14.27
N LEU A 121 -18.29 -4.78 15.50
CA LEU A 121 -18.78 -5.95 16.25
C LEU A 121 -20.06 -6.55 15.67
N TYR A 122 -20.88 -5.75 14.97
CA TYR A 122 -22.12 -6.22 14.36
C TYR A 122 -22.11 -6.03 12.84
N LYS A 123 -22.62 -7.03 12.10
CA LYS A 123 -22.64 -7.00 10.63
C LYS A 123 -23.50 -5.88 10.06
N ARG A 124 -24.61 -5.54 10.74
CA ARG A 124 -25.55 -4.49 10.28
C ARG A 124 -24.95 -3.09 10.35
N THR A 125 -23.94 -2.88 11.18
CA THR A 125 -23.30 -1.58 11.42
C THR A 125 -22.02 -1.39 10.61
N LEU A 126 -21.64 -2.32 9.73
CA LEU A 126 -20.44 -2.19 8.90
C LEU A 126 -20.46 -0.95 7.99
N PRO A 127 -21.58 -0.62 7.31
CA PRO A 127 -21.63 0.62 6.51
C PRO A 127 -21.45 1.88 7.35
N VAL A 128 -21.90 1.87 8.62
CA VAL A 128 -21.73 2.99 9.55
C VAL A 128 -20.24 3.13 9.92
N SER A 129 -19.55 2.03 10.21
CA SER A 129 -18.10 2.03 10.43
C SER A 129 -17.34 2.55 9.20
N GLY A 130 -17.74 2.11 8.00
CA GLY A 130 -17.19 2.60 6.73
C GLY A 130 -17.39 4.11 6.53
N ALA A 131 -18.57 4.63 6.84
CA ALA A 131 -18.85 6.06 6.77
C ALA A 131 -17.98 6.88 7.75
N ILE A 132 -17.80 6.39 8.98
CA ILE A 132 -16.94 7.06 9.97
C ILE A 132 -15.49 7.04 9.52
N LEU A 133 -14.97 5.90 9.04
CA LEU A 133 -13.59 5.81 8.51
C LEU A 133 -13.38 6.71 7.30
N PHE A 134 -14.38 6.86 6.43
CA PHE A 134 -14.34 7.79 5.31
C PHE A 134 -14.25 9.25 5.77
N LEU A 135 -15.05 9.64 6.78
CA LEU A 135 -14.99 10.98 7.36
C LEU A 135 -13.65 11.25 8.05
N LEU A 136 -13.09 10.26 8.75
CA LEU A 136 -11.75 10.35 9.32
C LEU A 136 -10.68 10.51 8.24
N TYR A 137 -10.78 9.78 7.13
CA TYR A 137 -9.87 9.92 6.00
C TYR A 137 -9.96 11.30 5.37
N LEU A 138 -11.18 11.82 5.18
CA LEU A 138 -11.40 13.18 4.67
C LEU A 138 -10.83 14.24 5.63
N GLN A 139 -11.03 14.08 6.94
CA GLN A 139 -10.44 14.94 7.96
C GLN A 139 -8.91 14.93 7.87
N ALA A 140 -8.30 13.75 7.70
CA ALA A 140 -6.85 13.64 7.52
C ALA A 140 -6.38 14.37 6.25
N SER A 141 -7.10 14.21 5.14
CA SER A 141 -6.80 14.93 3.88
C SER A 141 -6.90 16.44 3.99
N LEU A 142 -7.87 16.94 4.76
CA LEU A 142 -8.03 18.38 5.00
C LEU A 142 -6.98 18.93 5.97
N THR A 143 -6.53 18.13 6.95
CA THR A 143 -5.60 18.57 8.01
C THR A 143 -4.15 18.45 7.58
N TYR A 144 -3.79 17.32 6.95
CA TYR A 144 -2.42 16.95 6.60
C TYR A 144 -2.11 17.06 5.10
N GLY A 145 -3.14 17.33 4.28
CA GLY A 145 -3.02 17.45 2.83
C GLY A 145 -3.32 16.15 2.08
N ILE A 146 -3.80 16.33 0.85
CA ILE A 146 -4.18 15.21 -0.04
C ILE A 146 -2.95 14.40 -0.44
N PHE A 147 -1.81 15.05 -0.69
CA PHE A 147 -0.56 14.39 -1.07
C PHE A 147 -0.14 13.30 -0.08
N HIS A 148 -0.28 13.58 1.21
CA HIS A 148 0.04 12.64 2.27
C HIS A 148 -1.07 11.61 2.50
N SER A 149 -2.33 11.98 2.29
CA SER A 149 -3.43 11.02 2.42
C SER A 149 -3.41 9.93 1.34
N ILE A 150 -2.75 10.19 0.20
CA ILE A 150 -2.61 9.21 -0.88
C ILE A 150 -1.74 8.00 -0.44
N ASP A 151 -0.81 8.19 0.50
CA ASP A 151 -0.04 7.10 1.13
C ASP A 151 -0.97 6.04 1.75
N TYR A 152 -2.18 6.46 2.16
CA TYR A 152 -3.15 5.67 2.90
C TYR A 152 -4.41 5.33 2.09
N LEU A 153 -4.33 5.30 0.76
CA LEU A 153 -5.45 4.91 -0.12
C LEU A 153 -6.05 3.54 0.23
N ILE A 154 -5.30 2.65 0.88
CA ILE A 154 -5.78 1.39 1.43
C ILE A 154 -7.07 1.55 2.27
N TYR A 155 -7.21 2.65 3.02
CA TYR A 155 -8.42 2.92 3.81
C TYR A 155 -9.64 3.14 2.93
N LEU A 156 -9.51 3.77 1.76
CA LEU A 156 -10.62 3.90 0.81
C LEU A 156 -11.06 2.53 0.29
N GLY A 157 -10.11 1.61 0.09
CA GLY A 157 -10.41 0.21 -0.24
C GLY A 157 -11.18 -0.51 0.88
N ILE A 158 -10.79 -0.29 2.14
CA ILE A 158 -11.48 -0.84 3.32
C ILE A 158 -12.88 -0.24 3.46
N VAL A 159 -13.01 1.09 3.33
CA VAL A 159 -14.29 1.81 3.35
C VAL A 159 -15.22 1.23 2.30
N TYR A 160 -14.75 1.09 1.06
CA TYR A 160 -15.54 0.47 -0.01
C TYR A 160 -15.99 -0.94 0.37
N TYR A 161 -15.07 -1.79 0.87
CA TYR A 161 -15.40 -3.14 1.32
C TYR A 161 -16.52 -3.12 2.37
N LEU A 162 -16.45 -2.26 3.39
CA LEU A 162 -17.44 -2.18 4.46
C LEU A 162 -18.83 -1.76 3.97
N PHE A 163 -18.91 -0.96 2.91
CA PHE A 163 -20.18 -0.63 2.27
C PHE A 163 -20.76 -1.78 1.46
N VAL A 164 -19.91 -2.51 0.72
CA VAL A 164 -20.39 -3.51 -0.25
C VAL A 164 -20.49 -4.93 0.31
N CYS A 165 -19.88 -5.24 1.46
CA CYS A 165 -19.79 -6.61 1.97
C CYS A 165 -21.14 -7.28 2.23
N GLY A 166 -22.20 -6.50 2.50
CA GLY A 166 -23.58 -6.98 2.68
C GLY A 166 -24.45 -6.92 1.41
N THR A 167 -23.88 -6.62 0.25
CA THR A 167 -24.60 -6.32 -0.99
C THR A 167 -24.23 -7.31 -2.11
N PRO A 168 -25.04 -7.44 -3.18
CA PRO A 168 -24.72 -8.34 -4.30
C PRO A 168 -23.45 -7.95 -5.07
N ILE A 169 -22.95 -6.72 -4.90
CA ILE A 169 -21.72 -6.26 -5.53
C ILE A 169 -20.45 -6.61 -4.72
N LYS A 170 -20.54 -7.34 -3.59
CA LYS A 170 -19.38 -7.77 -2.78
C LYS A 170 -18.20 -8.33 -3.59
N ARG A 171 -18.47 -8.99 -4.72
CA ARG A 171 -17.45 -9.52 -5.64
C ARG A 171 -16.46 -8.47 -6.19
N THR A 172 -16.83 -7.18 -6.19
CA THR A 172 -15.95 -6.07 -6.61
C THR A 172 -15.01 -5.60 -5.49
N ALA A 173 -15.25 -6.01 -4.24
CA ALA A 173 -14.46 -5.55 -3.10
C ALA A 173 -12.98 -5.97 -3.20
N PRO A 174 -12.63 -7.24 -3.51
CA PRO A 174 -11.22 -7.62 -3.60
C PRO A 174 -10.44 -6.85 -4.68
N PRO A 175 -10.92 -6.71 -5.94
CA PRO A 175 -10.23 -5.88 -6.93
C PRO A 175 -10.02 -4.42 -6.50
N VAL A 176 -11.03 -3.80 -5.87
CA VAL A 176 -10.91 -2.42 -5.37
C VAL A 176 -9.85 -2.34 -4.27
N MET A 177 -9.85 -3.28 -3.33
CA MET A 177 -8.81 -3.33 -2.30
C MET A 177 -7.41 -3.55 -2.90
N TYR A 178 -7.26 -4.44 -3.88
CA TYR A 178 -5.98 -4.65 -4.57
C TYR A 178 -5.47 -3.38 -5.24
N ILE A 179 -6.35 -2.65 -5.92
CA ILE A 179 -5.99 -1.38 -6.58
C ILE A 179 -5.62 -0.33 -5.53
N CYS A 180 -6.43 -0.14 -4.48
CA CYS A 180 -6.15 0.84 -3.42
C CYS A 180 -4.84 0.54 -2.68
N THR A 181 -4.60 -0.72 -2.29
CA THR A 181 -3.35 -1.13 -1.65
C THR A 181 -2.16 -0.99 -2.59
N GLY A 182 -2.30 -1.42 -3.84
CA GLY A 182 -1.25 -1.27 -4.85
C GLY A 182 -0.92 0.19 -5.13
N MET A 183 -1.92 1.06 -5.25
CA MET A 183 -1.72 2.50 -5.42
C MET A 183 -1.00 3.13 -4.21
N SER A 184 -1.37 2.72 -2.99
CA SER A 184 -0.68 3.17 -1.76
C SER A 184 0.81 2.81 -1.82
N LEU A 185 1.13 1.54 -2.08
CA LEU A 185 2.52 1.06 -2.20
C LEU A 185 3.28 1.73 -3.35
N ALA A 186 2.63 1.93 -4.50
CA ALA A 186 3.26 2.59 -5.64
C ALA A 186 3.61 4.05 -5.33
N TRP A 187 2.76 4.74 -4.58
CA TRP A 187 2.99 6.10 -4.15
C TRP A 187 4.16 6.21 -3.16
N LEU A 188 4.28 5.28 -2.21
CA LEU A 188 5.45 5.17 -1.34
C LEU A 188 6.75 4.87 -2.10
N ALA A 189 6.67 4.03 -3.14
CA ALA A 189 7.80 3.81 -4.02
C ALA A 189 8.21 5.09 -4.78
N MET A 190 7.26 5.96 -5.15
CA MET A 190 7.57 7.26 -5.77
C MET A 190 8.31 8.17 -4.81
N GLU A 191 7.98 8.16 -3.52
CA GLU A 191 8.71 8.91 -2.51
C GLU A 191 10.20 8.50 -2.51
N LYS A 192 10.49 7.20 -2.51
CA LYS A 192 11.87 6.68 -2.55
C LYS A 192 12.61 7.01 -3.85
N LEU A 193 11.91 7.06 -4.98
CA LEU A 193 12.52 7.40 -6.28
C LEU A 193 12.76 8.90 -6.45
N THR A 194 11.83 9.73 -5.97
CA THR A 194 11.84 11.18 -6.22
C THR A 194 12.48 11.97 -5.08
N ILE A 195 12.47 11.42 -3.86
CA ILE A 195 13.05 11.99 -2.64
C ILE A 195 13.90 10.90 -1.93
N PRO A 196 14.97 10.40 -2.56
CA PRO A 196 15.75 9.29 -2.01
C PRO A 196 16.43 9.62 -0.68
N GLU A 197 16.74 10.90 -0.42
CA GLU A 197 17.44 11.37 0.77
C GLU A 197 16.70 11.03 2.08
N LEU A 198 15.37 11.03 2.04
CA LEU A 198 14.54 10.69 3.20
C LEU A 198 14.78 9.23 3.62
N ALA A 199 14.68 8.29 2.66
CA ALA A 199 14.97 6.89 2.91
C ALA A 199 16.45 6.64 3.25
N CYS A 200 17.38 7.35 2.59
CA CYS A 200 18.81 7.24 2.89
C CYS A 200 19.14 7.64 4.34
N THR A 201 18.50 8.70 4.85
CA THR A 201 18.69 9.17 6.22
C THR A 201 18.20 8.14 7.24
N VAL A 202 17.04 7.53 7.00
CA VAL A 202 16.52 6.46 7.87
C VAL A 202 17.45 5.26 7.88
N MET A 203 17.89 4.83 6.69
CA MET A 203 18.82 3.70 6.57
C MET A 203 20.15 3.94 7.30
N GLY A 204 20.72 5.14 7.16
CA GLY A 204 21.95 5.53 7.84
C GLY A 204 21.78 5.58 9.36
N SER A 205 20.65 6.12 9.84
CA SER A 205 20.36 6.28 11.27
C SER A 205 20.14 4.95 11.98
N TYR A 206 19.50 3.98 11.31
CA TYR A 206 19.18 2.66 11.86
C TYR A 206 20.21 1.58 11.51
N GLY A 207 21.27 1.91 10.75
CA GLY A 207 22.32 0.95 10.37
C GLY A 207 21.80 -0.25 9.57
N LEU A 208 20.82 -0.03 8.69
CA LEU A 208 20.16 -1.11 7.95
C LEU A 208 21.13 -1.81 6.97
N PRO A 209 21.04 -3.15 6.81
CA PRO A 209 21.92 -3.88 5.92
C PRO A 209 21.65 -3.50 4.45
N THR A 210 22.71 -3.09 3.73
CA THR A 210 22.64 -2.75 2.30
C THR A 210 23.07 -3.89 1.38
N PHE A 211 23.42 -5.06 1.92
CA PHE A 211 23.87 -6.25 1.18
C PHE A 211 25.03 -5.98 0.20
N GLY A 212 25.95 -5.09 0.56
CA GLY A 212 27.11 -4.72 -0.26
C GLY A 212 26.86 -3.60 -1.27
N PHE A 213 25.63 -3.10 -1.37
CA PHE A 213 25.32 -1.88 -2.14
C PHE A 213 25.60 -0.63 -1.30
N THR A 214 25.79 0.51 -1.96
CA THR A 214 25.70 1.82 -1.29
C THR A 214 24.25 2.09 -0.88
N ILE A 215 24.02 2.91 0.14
CA ILE A 215 22.67 3.26 0.62
C ILE A 215 21.77 3.77 -0.52
N GLU A 216 22.26 4.70 -1.34
CA GLU A 216 21.50 5.28 -2.46
C GLU A 216 21.02 4.23 -3.46
N HIS A 217 21.94 3.35 -3.89
CA HIS A 217 21.60 2.22 -4.78
C HIS A 217 20.59 1.27 -4.13
N PHE A 218 20.75 0.95 -2.84
CA PHE A 218 19.80 0.07 -2.14
C PHE A 218 18.40 0.70 -2.05
N VAL A 219 18.30 1.99 -1.75
CA VAL A 219 17.02 2.73 -1.73
C VAL A 219 16.36 2.66 -3.10
N MET A 220 17.10 2.90 -4.19
CA MET A 220 16.58 2.80 -5.55
C MET A 220 16.09 1.38 -5.87
N ILE A 221 16.86 0.35 -5.54
CA ILE A 221 16.47 -1.07 -5.71
C ILE A 221 15.17 -1.34 -4.95
N SER A 222 15.09 -0.91 -3.69
CA SER A 222 13.93 -1.13 -2.84
C SER A 222 12.67 -0.47 -3.43
N ALA A 223 12.81 0.71 -4.04
CA ALA A 223 11.71 1.41 -4.68
C ALA A 223 11.21 0.66 -5.94
N PHE A 224 12.12 0.12 -6.75
CA PHE A 224 11.75 -0.71 -7.90
C PHE A 224 11.09 -2.03 -7.51
N VAL A 225 11.53 -2.65 -6.42
CA VAL A 225 10.88 -3.84 -5.85
C VAL A 225 9.48 -3.49 -5.38
N GLU A 226 9.32 -2.41 -4.63
CA GLU A 226 8.02 -1.98 -4.08
C GLU A 226 7.02 -1.61 -5.18
N ILE A 227 7.42 -0.81 -6.17
CA ILE A 227 6.52 -0.47 -7.28
C ILE A 227 6.20 -1.69 -8.17
N GLY A 228 7.13 -2.63 -8.32
CA GLY A 228 6.88 -3.88 -9.04
C GLY A 228 5.82 -4.74 -8.34
N LEU A 229 5.89 -4.86 -7.02
CA LEU A 229 4.89 -5.56 -6.19
C LEU A 229 3.55 -4.82 -6.19
N ALA A 230 3.58 -3.50 -6.09
CA ALA A 230 2.41 -2.64 -6.19
C ALA A 230 1.67 -2.85 -7.52
N TRP A 231 2.41 -2.85 -8.63
CA TRP A 231 1.85 -3.13 -9.96
C TRP A 231 1.30 -4.56 -10.07
N ALA A 232 2.00 -5.55 -9.49
CA ALA A 232 1.51 -6.92 -9.45
C ALA A 232 0.16 -7.03 -8.72
N PHE A 233 -0.08 -6.26 -7.65
CA PHE A 233 -1.40 -6.18 -7.03
C PHE A 233 -2.45 -5.53 -7.93
N ILE A 234 -2.15 -4.36 -8.51
CA ILE A 234 -3.08 -3.63 -9.38
C ILE A 234 -3.55 -4.50 -10.55
N VAL A 235 -2.61 -5.22 -11.19
CA VAL A 235 -2.92 -6.08 -12.35
C VAL A 235 -3.43 -7.46 -11.94
N GLY A 236 -3.28 -7.83 -10.66
CA GLY A 236 -3.74 -9.10 -10.10
C GLY A 236 -2.88 -10.31 -10.48
N ILE A 237 -1.57 -10.13 -10.58
CA ILE A 237 -0.60 -11.18 -10.90
C ILE A 237 -0.08 -11.79 -9.60
N MET A 238 -0.20 -13.12 -9.48
CA MET A 238 0.32 -13.90 -8.34
C MET A 238 -0.03 -13.29 -6.97
N SER A 239 -1.26 -12.77 -6.81
CA SER A 239 -1.66 -11.94 -5.66
C SER A 239 -1.37 -12.54 -4.29
N ARG A 240 -1.44 -13.88 -4.15
CA ARG A 240 -1.08 -14.60 -2.92
C ARG A 240 0.41 -14.54 -2.60
N PHE A 241 1.25 -14.75 -3.62
CA PHE A 241 2.70 -14.67 -3.48
C PHE A 241 3.13 -13.22 -3.21
N THR A 242 2.56 -12.25 -3.93
CA THR A 242 2.79 -10.82 -3.70
C THR A 242 2.39 -10.42 -2.27
N ALA A 243 1.22 -10.87 -1.78
CA ALA A 243 0.77 -10.64 -0.41
C ALA A 243 1.72 -11.24 0.63
N LEU A 244 2.22 -12.45 0.40
CA LEU A 244 3.19 -13.09 1.28
C LEU A 244 4.52 -12.32 1.31
N LEU A 245 5.03 -11.90 0.15
CA LEU A 245 6.29 -11.20 0.05
C LEU A 245 6.21 -9.82 0.72
N VAL A 246 5.16 -9.04 0.45
CA VAL A 246 4.92 -7.74 1.10
C VAL A 246 4.72 -7.91 2.61
N SER A 247 3.99 -8.94 3.05
CA SER A 247 3.85 -9.23 4.48
C SER A 247 5.21 -9.53 5.14
N GLY A 248 6.07 -10.29 4.47
CA GLY A 248 7.42 -10.58 4.95
C GLY A 248 8.25 -9.31 5.11
N ILE A 249 8.20 -8.41 4.13
CA ILE A 249 8.89 -7.10 4.20
C ILE A 249 8.40 -6.28 5.40
N PHE A 250 7.08 -6.16 5.59
CA PHE A 250 6.50 -5.39 6.70
C PHE A 250 6.76 -6.02 8.08
N ILE A 251 6.83 -7.35 8.17
CA ILE A 251 7.24 -8.01 9.42
C ILE A 251 8.71 -7.72 9.72
N MET A 252 9.60 -7.81 8.72
CA MET A 252 11.04 -7.57 8.93
C MET A 252 11.33 -6.13 9.34
N THR A 253 10.65 -5.17 8.73
CA THR A 253 10.75 -3.76 9.11
C THR A 253 10.21 -3.55 10.53
N SER A 254 9.08 -4.17 10.89
CA SER A 254 8.53 -4.08 12.26
C SER A 254 9.49 -4.57 13.34
N LEU A 255 10.39 -5.52 13.02
CA LEU A 255 11.45 -5.96 13.94
C LEU A 255 12.53 -4.91 14.14
N VAL A 256 12.76 -4.04 13.16
CA VAL A 256 13.73 -2.94 13.23
C VAL A 256 13.13 -1.74 13.94
N PHE A 257 11.94 -1.29 13.51
CA PHE A 257 11.38 -0.02 13.94
C PHE A 257 10.39 -0.12 15.10
N GLY A 258 10.02 -1.35 15.49
CA GLY A 258 9.34 -1.65 16.74
C GLY A 258 7.87 -1.19 16.77
N TYR A 259 7.44 -0.69 17.94
CA TYR A 259 6.02 -0.49 18.25
C TYR A 259 5.29 0.46 17.30
N LYS A 260 5.95 1.52 16.83
CA LYS A 260 5.35 2.50 15.91
C LYS A 260 4.92 1.83 14.61
N GLU A 261 5.73 0.92 14.11
CA GLU A 261 5.43 0.21 12.87
C GLU A 261 4.33 -0.82 13.03
N VAL A 262 4.31 -1.53 14.17
CA VAL A 262 3.24 -2.48 14.52
C VAL A 262 1.88 -1.77 14.51
N ILE A 263 1.79 -0.57 15.11
CA ILE A 263 0.55 0.22 15.12
C ILE A 263 0.15 0.61 13.69
N GLY A 264 1.09 1.14 12.89
CA GLY A 264 0.83 1.58 11.52
C GLY A 264 0.43 0.44 10.57
N HIS A 265 1.02 -0.74 10.73
CA HIS A 265 0.86 -1.84 9.76
C HIS A 265 -0.10 -2.93 10.20
N THR A 266 -0.67 -2.92 11.41
CA THR A 266 -1.65 -3.95 11.83
C THR A 266 -2.83 -4.06 10.87
N ILE A 267 -3.36 -2.94 10.40
CA ILE A 267 -4.47 -2.91 9.43
C ILE A 267 -3.99 -3.39 8.05
N ILE A 268 -2.78 -3.00 7.64
CA ILE A 268 -2.16 -3.44 6.39
C ILE A 268 -1.95 -4.96 6.40
N HIS A 269 -1.41 -5.54 7.48
CA HIS A 269 -1.27 -6.98 7.66
C HIS A 269 -2.61 -7.70 7.59
N THR A 270 -3.67 -7.13 8.16
CA THR A 270 -5.02 -7.70 8.05
C THR A 270 -5.48 -7.77 6.60
N VAL A 271 -5.26 -6.71 5.82
CA VAL A 271 -5.57 -6.67 4.38
C VAL A 271 -4.71 -7.66 3.59
N LEU A 272 -3.43 -7.79 3.90
CA LEU A 272 -2.54 -8.75 3.22
C LEU A 272 -2.90 -10.20 3.53
N ILE A 273 -3.31 -10.51 4.76
CA ILE A 273 -3.88 -11.82 5.13
C ILE A 273 -5.14 -12.09 4.32
N LEU A 274 -6.02 -11.09 4.18
CA LEU A 274 -7.21 -11.21 3.34
C LEU A 274 -6.83 -11.51 1.88
N PHE A 275 -5.79 -10.85 1.34
CA PHE A 275 -5.31 -11.11 -0.01
C PHE A 275 -4.73 -12.52 -0.19
N LEU A 276 -4.06 -13.05 0.84
CA LEU A 276 -3.57 -14.41 0.85
C LEU A 276 -4.74 -15.42 0.78
N ILE A 277 -5.80 -15.19 1.56
CA ILE A 277 -7.00 -16.04 1.58
C ILE A 277 -7.78 -15.92 0.26
N GLU A 278 -8.03 -14.71 -0.21
CA GLU A 278 -8.88 -14.41 -1.36
C GLU A 278 -8.21 -14.79 -2.68
N GLY A 279 -6.91 -14.52 -2.86
CA GLY A 279 -6.22 -14.75 -4.12
C GLY A 279 -6.69 -13.80 -5.23
N THR A 280 -6.93 -14.27 -6.46
CA THR A 280 -7.32 -13.37 -7.57
C THR A 280 -8.77 -12.88 -7.49
N GLY A 281 -9.53 -13.26 -6.44
CA GLY A 281 -10.96 -13.00 -6.33
C GLY A 281 -11.79 -13.79 -7.37
N GLU A 282 -13.06 -13.40 -7.51
CA GLU A 282 -14.01 -14.00 -8.47
C GLU A 282 -14.06 -13.27 -9.81
N LEU A 283 -13.65 -12.00 -9.84
CA LEU A 283 -13.63 -11.19 -11.05
C LEU A 283 -12.35 -11.40 -11.85
N LYS A 284 -12.47 -11.32 -13.18
CA LYS A 284 -11.30 -11.37 -14.06
C LYS A 284 -10.39 -10.18 -13.78
N THR A 285 -9.12 -10.45 -13.54
CA THR A 285 -8.12 -9.40 -13.33
C THR A 285 -7.72 -8.78 -14.68
N PRO A 286 -7.16 -7.55 -14.70
CA PRO A 286 -6.65 -6.94 -15.93
C PRO A 286 -5.65 -7.83 -16.67
N PHE A 287 -4.86 -8.63 -15.93
CA PHE A 287 -3.97 -9.64 -16.50
C PHE A 287 -4.70 -10.66 -17.40
N GLN A 288 -5.92 -11.03 -17.08
CA GLN A 288 -6.70 -12.06 -17.78
C GLN A 288 -7.45 -11.55 -19.01
N PHE A 289 -7.32 -10.27 -19.37
CA PHE A 289 -7.95 -9.70 -20.56
C PHE A 289 -7.39 -10.28 -21.86
N HIS A 290 -6.12 -10.68 -21.89
CA HIS A 290 -5.48 -11.25 -23.06
C HIS A 290 -5.27 -12.77 -22.94
N ARG A 291 -5.63 -13.53 -23.98
CA ARG A 291 -5.48 -15.00 -23.98
C ARG A 291 -4.02 -15.44 -24.15
N SER A 292 -3.27 -14.79 -25.04
CA SER A 292 -1.86 -15.12 -25.32
C SER A 292 -0.94 -14.65 -24.19
N ALA A 293 -0.03 -15.52 -23.73
CA ALA A 293 0.96 -15.19 -22.70
C ALA A 293 1.88 -14.03 -23.12
N VAL A 294 2.25 -13.97 -24.40
CA VAL A 294 3.06 -12.87 -24.94
C VAL A 294 2.31 -11.55 -24.85
N LEU A 295 1.03 -11.54 -25.23
CA LEU A 295 0.20 -10.34 -25.20
C LEU A 295 -0.08 -9.87 -23.76
N ARG A 296 -0.23 -10.81 -22.81
CA ARG A 296 -0.28 -10.47 -21.37
C ARG A 296 1.01 -9.83 -20.90
N GLY A 297 2.17 -10.41 -21.24
CA GLY A 297 3.47 -9.87 -20.86
C GLY A 297 3.70 -8.47 -21.41
N LEU A 298 3.39 -8.24 -22.69
CA LEU A 298 3.45 -6.93 -23.33
C LEU A 298 2.48 -5.93 -22.67
N PHE A 299 1.23 -6.33 -22.44
CA PHE A 299 0.25 -5.49 -21.75
C PHE A 299 0.75 -5.05 -20.37
N VAL A 300 1.24 -5.99 -19.57
CA VAL A 300 1.76 -5.72 -18.22
C VAL A 300 2.96 -4.78 -18.27
N SER A 301 3.88 -5.00 -19.21
CA SER A 301 5.13 -4.23 -19.33
C SER A 301 4.89 -2.80 -19.82
N VAL A 302 4.10 -2.64 -20.89
CA VAL A 302 3.79 -1.32 -21.47
C VAL A 302 2.99 -0.48 -20.47
N ASN A 303 1.96 -1.07 -19.85
CA ASN A 303 1.15 -0.36 -18.87
C ASN A 303 1.94 -0.08 -17.58
N PHE A 304 2.90 -0.92 -17.19
CA PHE A 304 3.80 -0.61 -16.08
C PHE A 304 4.62 0.65 -16.36
N CYS A 305 5.22 0.79 -17.55
CA CYS A 305 5.96 1.99 -17.92
C CYS A 305 5.05 3.23 -17.90
N LEU A 306 3.87 3.15 -18.53
CA LEU A 306 2.90 4.25 -18.52
C LEU A 306 2.50 4.63 -17.09
N PHE A 307 2.24 3.63 -16.25
CA PHE A 307 1.91 3.81 -14.84
C PHE A 307 3.04 4.50 -14.07
N LEU A 308 4.27 3.98 -14.16
CA LEU A 308 5.45 4.52 -13.50
C LEU A 308 5.69 5.99 -13.87
N PHE A 309 5.74 6.31 -15.16
CA PHE A 309 6.04 7.68 -15.60
C PHE A 309 4.88 8.65 -15.32
N THR A 310 3.63 8.21 -15.44
CA THR A 310 2.46 9.04 -15.10
C THR A 310 2.41 9.31 -13.60
N LEU A 311 2.61 8.29 -12.78
CA LEU A 311 2.61 8.42 -11.32
C LEU A 311 3.77 9.30 -10.85
N MET A 312 4.96 9.14 -11.42
CA MET A 312 6.11 9.99 -11.14
C MET A 312 5.86 11.44 -11.53
N ALA A 313 5.24 11.70 -12.70
CA ALA A 313 4.87 13.05 -13.12
C ALA A 313 3.88 13.68 -12.14
N LEU A 314 2.85 12.93 -11.75
CA LEU A 314 1.85 13.36 -10.78
C LEU A 314 2.48 13.66 -9.42
N TYR A 315 3.33 12.77 -8.92
CA TYR A 315 4.02 12.93 -7.64
C TYR A 315 4.89 14.18 -7.62
N ILE A 316 5.70 14.40 -8.67
CA ILE A 316 6.55 15.59 -8.80
C ILE A 316 5.71 16.86 -8.92
N TRP A 317 4.60 16.83 -9.66
CA TRP A 317 3.71 17.98 -9.82
C TRP A 317 3.03 18.35 -8.49
N MET A 318 2.47 17.37 -7.78
CA MET A 318 1.84 17.61 -6.49
C MET A 318 2.85 18.06 -5.43
N GLY A 319 4.04 17.44 -5.38
CA GLY A 319 5.07 17.79 -4.41
C GLY A 319 5.78 19.13 -4.67
N LYS A 320 5.58 19.76 -5.84
CA LYS A 320 6.05 21.13 -6.14
C LYS A 320 5.00 22.20 -5.91
N THR A 321 3.72 21.82 -5.84
CA THR A 321 2.59 22.75 -5.72
C THR A 321 2.12 22.93 -4.27
N LEU A 322 2.75 22.21 -3.34
CA LEU A 322 2.55 22.25 -1.90
C LEU A 322 3.70 22.99 -1.21
#